data_AF-A0A929G650-F1
#
_entry.id   AF-A0A929G650-F1
#
_cell.length_a   1.000
_cell.length_b   1.000
_cell.length_c   1.000
_cell.angle_alpha   90.00
_cell.angle_beta   90.00
_cell.angle_gamma   90.00
#
_symmetry.space_group_name_H-M   'P 1'
#
loop_
_entity.id
_entity.type
_entity.pdbx_description
1 polymer ?
#
loop_
_entity_poly.entity_id
_entity_poly.type
_entity_poly.pdbx_seq_one_letter_code
_entity_poly.pdbx_strand_id
1 'polypeptide(L)' 'MMMGFGFFGMLLFWSALLAPLVGGTVLVLRQTTGTRSFSEQRQPTARQVLDERFAQGEITIAEFEEIRNRLRR' A
#
# COMPACT_ATOMS: atom_id res chain seq x y z
N MET A 1 -49.55 -3.26 8.08
CA MET A 1 -48.11 -3.60 8.01
C MET A 1 -47.75 -3.99 6.58
N MET A 2 -47.58 -3.02 5.66
CA MET A 2 -47.22 -3.28 4.25
C MET A 2 -46.35 -2.16 3.63
N MET A 3 -45.64 -1.38 4.45
CA MET A 3 -44.78 -0.27 3.99
C MET A 3 -43.28 -0.57 4.10
N GLY A 4 -42.89 -1.72 4.66
CA GLY A 4 -41.47 -2.10 4.78
C GLY A 4 -40.89 -2.73 3.52
N PHE A 5 -41.72 -3.41 2.71
CA PHE A 5 -41.22 -4.21 1.58
C PHE A 5 -40.64 -3.32 0.46
N GLY A 6 -41.24 -2.16 0.21
CA GLY A 6 -40.70 -1.18 -0.73
C GLY A 6 -39.38 -0.56 -0.27
N PHE A 7 -39.24 -0.29 1.04
CA PHE A 7 -38.01 0.26 1.62
C PHE A 7 -36.84 -0.74 1.54
N PHE A 8 -37.11 -2.01 1.86
CA PHE A 8 -36.11 -3.08 1.71
C PHE A 8 -35.69 -3.29 0.24
N GLY A 9 -36.65 -3.27 -0.69
CA GLY A 9 -36.35 -3.35 -2.12
C GLY A 9 -35.47 -2.19 -2.61
N MET A 10 -35.76 -0.97 -2.15
CA MET A 10 -34.95 0.20 -2.48
C MET A 10 -33.55 0.11 -1.89
N LEU A 11 -33.39 -0.25 -0.62
CA LEU A 11 -32.08 -0.44 0.01
C LEU A 11 -31.26 -1.54 -0.69
N LEU A 12 -31.87 -2.65 -1.08
CA LEU A 12 -31.20 -3.71 -1.83
C LEU A 12 -30.72 -3.22 -3.20
N PHE A 13 -31.55 -2.45 -3.91
CA PHE A 13 -31.19 -1.89 -5.21
C PHE A 13 -30.03 -0.89 -5.10
N TRP A 14 -30.10 0.06 -4.16
CA TRP A 14 -29.02 1.02 -3.90
C TRP A 14 -27.74 0.31 -3.44
N SER A 15 -27.86 -0.66 -2.54
CA SER A 15 -26.73 -1.47 -2.05
C SER A 15 -26.09 -2.27 -3.19
N ALA A 16 -26.86 -2.91 -4.07
CA ALA A 16 -26.34 -3.64 -5.23
C ALA A 16 -25.60 -2.73 -6.23
N LEU A 17 -26.02 -1.47 -6.35
CA LEU A 17 -25.39 -0.48 -7.23
C LEU A 17 -24.08 0.07 -6.63
N LEU A 18 -24.03 0.25 -5.31
CA LEU A 18 -22.86 0.69 -4.55
C LEU A 18 -21.87 -0.46 -4.23
N ALA A 19 -22.35 -1.71 -4.15
CA ALA A 19 -21.59 -2.90 -3.83
C ALA A 19 -20.41 -3.17 -4.78
N PRO A 20 -20.47 -3.00 -6.11
CA PRO A 20 -19.29 -3.14 -6.96
C PRO A 20 -18.29 -2.00 -6.77
N LEU A 21 -18.75 -0.79 -6.41
CA LEU A 21 -17.89 0.36 -6.14
C LEU A 21 -17.06 0.16 -4.86
N VAL A 22 -17.68 -0.38 -3.82
CA VAL A 22 -17.00 -0.69 -2.54
C VAL A 22 -16.32 -2.06 -2.56
N GLY A 23 -17.04 -3.09 -3.02
CA GLY A 23 -16.63 -4.49 -3.04
C GLY A 23 -15.62 -4.86 -4.12
N GLY A 24 -15.50 -4.07 -5.19
CA GLY A 24 -14.43 -4.21 -6.18
C GLY A 24 -13.04 -4.11 -5.54
N THR A 25 -12.90 -3.26 -4.51
CA THR A 25 -11.66 -3.19 -3.72
C THR A 25 -11.43 -4.44 -2.89
N VAL A 26 -12.49 -5.00 -2.27
CA VAL A 26 -12.38 -6.17 -1.37
C VAL A 26 -12.02 -7.45 -2.14
N LEU A 27 -12.52 -7.64 -3.36
CA LEU A 27 -12.16 -8.79 -4.20
C LEU A 27 -10.71 -8.71 -4.69
N VAL A 28 -10.26 -7.52 -5.09
CA VAL A 28 -8.84 -7.27 -5.43
C VAL A 28 -7.95 -7.41 -4.20
N LEU A 29 -8.39 -6.93 -3.03
CA LEU A 29 -7.70 -7.10 -1.75
C LEU A 29 -7.60 -8.58 -1.38
N ARG A 30 -8.66 -9.39 -1.47
CA ARG A 30 -8.59 -10.82 -1.12
C ARG A 30 -7.71 -11.64 -2.06
N GLN A 31 -7.67 -11.32 -3.35
CA GLN A 31 -6.74 -11.96 -4.28
C GLN A 31 -5.29 -11.50 -4.07
N THR A 32 -5.09 -10.30 -3.53
CA THR A 32 -3.76 -9.77 -3.23
C THR A 32 -3.31 -10.06 -1.79
N THR A 33 -4.17 -10.36 -0.83
CA THR A 33 -3.79 -10.72 0.55
C THR A 33 -3.05 -12.06 0.63
N GLY A 34 -3.10 -12.89 -0.42
CA GLY A 34 -2.20 -14.04 -0.56
C GLY A 34 -0.76 -13.68 -0.98
N THR A 35 -0.46 -12.45 -1.41
CA THR A 35 0.87 -12.10 -1.96
C THR A 35 1.29 -10.62 -1.82
N ARG A 36 0.47 -9.76 -1.23
CA ARG A 36 0.81 -8.37 -0.93
C ARG A 36 0.67 -8.19 0.56
N SER A 37 1.75 -8.55 1.24
CA SER A 37 2.24 -7.72 2.35
C SER A 37 1.93 -6.29 1.97
N PHE A 38 1.16 -5.62 2.83
CA PHE A 38 1.28 -4.19 3.03
C PHE A 38 2.72 -3.82 2.72
N SER A 39 2.95 -3.17 1.58
CA SER A 39 4.06 -2.27 1.46
C SER A 39 3.73 -1.18 2.46
N GLU A 40 4.06 -1.46 3.73
CA GLU A 40 4.48 -0.44 4.67
C GLU A 40 5.24 0.56 3.81
N GLN A 41 4.90 1.83 3.93
CA GLN A 41 5.87 2.89 3.68
C GLN A 41 7.01 2.66 4.67
N ARG A 42 7.83 1.65 4.36
CA ARG A 42 9.01 1.28 5.08
C ARG A 42 9.90 2.44 4.77
N GLN A 43 10.08 3.31 5.78
CA GLN A 43 11.00 4.42 5.69
C GLN A 43 12.27 3.91 4.99
N PRO A 44 12.74 4.63 3.96
CA PRO A 44 13.83 4.15 3.13
C PRO A 44 14.94 3.70 4.06
N THR A 45 15.35 2.45 3.90
CA THR A 45 16.37 1.89 4.79
C THR A 45 17.61 2.77 4.70
N ALA A 46 18.40 2.86 5.77
CA ALA A 46 19.60 3.70 5.76
C ALA A 46 20.53 3.40 4.56
N ARG A 47 20.49 2.16 4.03
CA ARG A 47 21.18 1.79 2.78
C ARG A 47 20.59 2.44 1.53
N GLN A 48 19.27 2.48 1.39
CA GLN A 48 18.60 3.12 0.25
C GLN A 48 18.89 4.63 0.22
N VAL A 49 18.85 5.29 1.37
CA VAL A 49 19.20 6.72 1.47
C VAL A 49 20.67 6.95 1.09
N LEU A 50 21.57 6.06 1.49
CA LEU A 50 22.98 6.14 1.16
C LEU A 50 23.23 5.96 -0.35
N ASP A 51 22.61 4.96 -0.97
CA ASP A 51 22.72 4.69 -2.42
C ASP A 51 22.16 5.86 -3.24
N GLU A 52 21.05 6.46 -2.80
CA GLU A 52 20.43 7.60 -3.47
C GLU A 52 21.33 8.85 -3.42
N ARG A 53 21.93 9.16 -2.28
CA ARG A 53 22.88 10.27 -2.14
C ARG A 53 24.15 10.07 -2.97
N PHE A 54 24.63 8.83 -3.06
CA PHE A 54 25.75 8.49 -3.94
C PHE A 54 25.40 8.68 -5.41
N ALA A 55 24.21 8.22 -5.83
CA ALA A 55 23.72 8.39 -7.20
C ALA A 55 23.48 9.85 -7.57
N GLN A 56 23.06 10.67 -6.61
CA GLN A 56 22.95 12.13 -6.75
C GLN A 56 24.31 12.84 -6.78
N GLY A 57 25.39 12.15 -6.43
CA GLY A 57 26.73 12.72 -6.34
C GLY A 57 26.93 13.63 -5.11
N GLU A 58 26.05 13.56 -4.11
CA GLU A 58 26.17 14.31 -2.86
C GLU A 58 27.34 13.81 -2.00
N ILE A 59 27.74 12.56 -2.18
CA ILE A 59 28.82 11.92 -1.43
C ILE A 59 29.83 11.27 -2.38
N THR A 60 31.07 11.26 -1.95
CA THR A 60 32.17 10.60 -2.65
C THR A 60 32.15 9.09 -2.46
N ILE A 61 32.87 8.36 -3.32
CA ILE A 61 33.03 6.91 -3.22
C ILE A 61 33.62 6.50 -1.86
N ALA A 62 34.57 7.30 -1.33
CA ALA A 62 35.21 7.02 -0.05
C ALA A 62 34.21 7.11 1.13
N GLU A 63 33.40 8.18 1.17
CA GLU A 63 32.36 8.36 2.19
C GLU A 63 31.28 7.26 2.11
N PHE A 64 30.93 6.87 0.90
CA PHE A 64 29.97 5.80 0.66
C PHE A 64 30.46 4.46 1.25
N GLU A 65 31.71 4.10 1.02
CA GLU A 65 32.28 2.85 1.55
C GLU A 65 32.38 2.87 3.07
N GLU A 66 32.75 4.00 3.68
CA GLU A 66 32.81 4.14 5.13
C GLU A 66 31.42 3.91 5.77
N ILE A 67 30.39 4.59 5.26
CA ILE A 67 29.03 4.48 5.80
C ILE A 67 28.47 3.08 5.53
N ARG A 68 28.72 2.50 4.35
CA ARG A 68 28.33 1.12 4.01
C ARG A 68 28.94 0.11 4.97
N ASN A 69 30.21 0.26 5.33
CA ASN A 69 30.89 -0.60 6.30
C ASN A 69 30.33 -0.43 7.70
N ARG A 70 29.98 0.80 8.11
CA ARG A 70 29.34 1.07 9.40
C ARG A 70 27.95 0.45 9.50
N LEU A 71 27.17 0.47 8.42
CA LEU A 71 25.83 -0.15 8.32
C LEU A 71 25.86 -1.69 8.24
N ARG A 72 27.05 -2.30 8.15
CA ARG A 72 27.21 -3.76 8.10
C ARG A 72 27.59 -4.37 9.47
N ARG A 73 28.11 -3.55 10.41
CA ARG A 73 28.34 -3.96 11.80
C ARG A 73 27.05 -3.92 12.61
#